data_AF-A0AAI9K1J8-F1
#
_entry.id   AF-A0AAI9K1J8-F1
#
_cell.length_a   1.000
_cell.length_b   1.000
_cell.length_c   1.000
_cell.angle_alpha   90.00
_cell.angle_beta   90.00
_cell.angle_gamma   90.00
#
_symmetry.space_group_name_H-M   'P 1'
#
loop_
_entity.id
_entity.type
_entity.pdbx_description
1 polymer ?
#
loop_
_entity_poly.entity_id
_entity_poly.type
_entity_poly.pdbx_seq_one_letter_code
_entity_poly.pdbx_strand_id
1 'polypeptide(L)'
;MLQNVKLQNVMLQMNLDVNLIEYPEFSAIGKGEESPFIYDSEKKCHVVEKLTKVNFMSYYNCIQVKRWSEYTGVKNFKLHLTMKGKATISVYAIYSASVAVTYNPLVSQVVESDEVSEVVVNIPETDKALVGFYMDTLEDTEIYSGYYSADIEEDRIRDVNISLVTTTFKKQEYIKRNIDLIKSNVLYDGSDLKGHMFVHVIDNDRELDPSELDSEDLKVYMNNNVGGAGGFTRGMIEALELPKKPTHVLLMDDDVMVMPESLFRTYYLLRLLKDEYKKCFLSGAMFDYDIRQKQYEDVGFVHKADGSYGPVKSAMDMRLLKNIVANENYSFNVDDAYAGWWYCCIPVEHIEDRGLPLPVFVRGDDVEFSLRNKPGFIALNGICIWHVGFAGKFNAAMELYQVHRNSFVIQAASGICQDVDFLARVKGMFWKDITRFAYNNAELLIDSIEDYLKGPEYIMHLDGEQSLKEHNAKNEKLVPLAELGYAGDLPTDPYKYESLNLFRKAMYVLTINGHLLPNFMLRRTPYIIAYDWFFVPGKNYMKKTLVAVNKNGGTGVRRTINRKRCFALIKRYRKVLAKYKKTHVEVEQAYRNAFDEMKTTKFWKEYLHI
;
A
#
# COMPACT_ATOMS: atom_id res chain seq x y z
N MET A 1 33.99 -13.93 13.97
CA MET A 1 34.67 -13.99 12.64
C MET A 1 33.85 -13.15 11.68
N LEU A 2 34.45 -12.47 10.69
CA LEU A 2 33.65 -11.80 9.66
C LEU A 2 33.14 -12.86 8.66
N GLN A 3 31.85 -12.84 8.40
CA GLN A 3 31.20 -13.60 7.34
C GLN A 3 30.78 -12.68 6.21
N ASN A 4 30.90 -13.16 4.97
CA ASN A 4 30.34 -12.48 3.82
C ASN A 4 28.88 -12.93 3.65
N VAL A 5 27.96 -11.97 3.73
CA VAL A 5 26.51 -12.24 3.68
C VAL A 5 25.88 -11.55 2.49
N LYS A 6 25.00 -12.26 1.79
CA LYS A 6 24.20 -11.73 0.69
C LYS A 6 23.18 -10.71 1.20
N LEU A 7 22.99 -9.63 0.44
CA LEU A 7 22.11 -8.52 0.79
C LEU A 7 20.91 -8.39 -0.15
N GLN A 8 21.15 -8.47 -1.46
CA GLN A 8 20.12 -8.40 -2.50
C GLN A 8 20.64 -9.03 -3.80
N ASN A 9 19.74 -9.52 -4.65
CA ASN A 9 20.11 -9.96 -5.99
C ASN A 9 20.24 -8.77 -6.95
N VAL A 10 21.05 -8.95 -7.99
CA VAL A 10 21.00 -8.14 -9.21
C VAL A 10 19.93 -8.76 -10.10
N MET A 11 18.89 -8.00 -10.37
CA MET A 11 17.75 -8.38 -11.20
C MET A 11 18.11 -8.24 -12.67
N LEU A 12 18.09 -9.35 -13.40
CA LEU A 12 18.14 -9.38 -14.86
C LEU A 12 16.71 -9.38 -15.42
N GLN A 13 16.56 -9.13 -16.72
CA GLN A 13 15.24 -8.98 -17.36
C GLN A 13 14.30 -10.17 -17.07
N MET A 14 14.82 -11.40 -17.13
CA MET A 14 14.01 -12.63 -16.94
C MET A 14 13.86 -13.03 -15.47
N ASN A 15 14.42 -12.26 -14.53
CA ASN A 15 14.11 -12.40 -13.11
C ASN A 15 12.93 -11.52 -12.69
N LEU A 16 12.50 -10.60 -13.56
CA LEU A 16 11.32 -9.78 -13.30
C LEU A 16 10.05 -10.58 -13.53
N ASP A 17 8.97 -10.16 -12.89
CA ASP A 17 7.62 -10.63 -13.25
C ASP A 17 7.36 -10.39 -14.74
N VAL A 18 6.61 -11.30 -15.38
CA VAL A 18 6.27 -11.21 -16.80
C VAL A 18 5.66 -9.87 -17.21
N ASN A 19 4.93 -9.22 -16.29
CA ASN A 19 4.32 -7.92 -16.50
C ASN A 19 5.30 -6.74 -16.41
N LEU A 20 6.57 -6.99 -16.04
CA LEU A 20 7.64 -6.01 -15.91
C LEU A 20 8.81 -6.26 -16.87
N ILE A 21 8.83 -7.38 -17.60
CA ILE A 21 9.86 -7.68 -18.61
C ILE A 21 9.97 -6.58 -19.67
N GLU A 22 8.86 -5.91 -19.99
CA GLU A 22 8.78 -4.77 -20.92
C GLU A 22 9.26 -3.44 -20.32
N TYR A 23 9.68 -3.43 -19.05
CA TYR A 23 10.19 -2.26 -18.34
C TYR A 23 11.67 -2.50 -17.97
N PRO A 24 12.59 -2.50 -18.96
CA PRO A 24 14.00 -2.77 -18.73
C PRO A 24 14.65 -1.78 -17.75
N GLU A 25 14.06 -0.59 -17.55
CA GLU A 25 14.50 0.41 -16.57
C GLU A 25 14.44 -0.07 -15.11
N PHE A 26 13.71 -1.16 -14.82
CA PHE A 26 13.73 -1.82 -13.51
C PHE A 26 14.86 -2.85 -13.34
N SER A 27 15.47 -3.32 -14.43
CA SER A 27 16.59 -4.27 -14.38
C SER A 27 17.86 -3.59 -14.90
N ALA A 28 18.07 -3.58 -16.21
CA ALA A 28 19.17 -2.89 -16.86
C ALA A 28 18.77 -2.42 -18.26
N ILE A 29 19.36 -1.32 -18.68
CA ILE A 29 19.11 -0.71 -19.99
C ILE A 29 20.40 -0.60 -20.81
N GLY A 30 20.28 -0.82 -22.11
CA GLY A 30 21.33 -0.56 -23.09
C GLY A 30 21.20 0.83 -23.71
N LYS A 31 21.70 0.95 -24.94
CA LYS A 31 21.54 2.17 -25.75
C LYS A 31 20.07 2.37 -26.11
N GLY A 32 19.55 3.59 -25.93
CA GLY A 32 18.16 3.91 -26.27
C GLY A 32 17.11 3.49 -25.24
N GLU A 33 17.53 3.11 -24.01
CA GLU A 33 16.65 2.66 -22.92
C GLU A 33 15.97 1.30 -23.18
N GLU A 34 16.45 0.53 -24.16
CA GLU A 34 15.96 -0.82 -24.46
C GLU A 34 16.67 -1.89 -23.62
N SER A 35 16.10 -3.10 -23.57
CA SER A 35 16.79 -4.24 -22.96
C SER A 35 18.08 -4.53 -23.74
N PRO A 36 19.24 -4.64 -23.06
CA PRO A 36 20.51 -4.97 -23.69
C PRO A 36 20.70 -6.48 -23.89
N PHE A 37 19.73 -7.30 -23.48
CA PHE A 37 19.89 -8.73 -23.35
C PHE A 37 19.23 -9.49 -24.50
N ILE A 38 19.92 -10.53 -24.97
CA ILE A 38 19.34 -11.64 -25.72
C ILE A 38 19.26 -12.83 -24.77
N TYR A 39 18.06 -13.35 -24.52
CA TYR A 39 17.90 -14.48 -23.60
C TYR A 39 18.13 -15.82 -24.30
N ASP A 40 19.09 -16.60 -23.81
CA ASP A 40 19.32 -17.99 -24.23
C ASP A 40 18.52 -18.93 -23.33
N SER A 41 17.43 -19.51 -23.84
CA SER A 41 16.56 -20.38 -23.06
C SER A 41 17.16 -21.75 -22.74
N GLU A 42 18.12 -22.23 -23.54
CA GLU A 42 18.77 -23.53 -23.31
C GLU A 42 19.78 -23.42 -22.17
N LYS A 43 20.58 -22.34 -22.18
CA LYS A 43 21.55 -22.04 -21.11
C LYS A 43 20.93 -21.35 -19.90
N LYS A 44 19.74 -20.77 -20.07
CA LYS A 44 19.04 -19.94 -19.07
C LYS A 44 19.87 -18.73 -18.62
N CYS A 45 20.43 -18.00 -19.58
CA CYS A 45 21.28 -16.84 -19.32
C CYS A 45 20.97 -15.66 -20.24
N HIS A 46 21.43 -14.48 -19.84
CA HIS A 46 21.32 -13.24 -20.61
C HIS A 46 22.62 -12.98 -21.36
N VAL A 47 22.57 -13.01 -22.68
CA VAL A 47 23.71 -12.70 -23.54
C VAL A 47 23.72 -11.21 -23.86
N VAL A 48 24.88 -10.59 -23.70
CA VAL A 48 25.14 -9.20 -24.08
C VAL A 48 26.23 -9.22 -25.15
N GLU A 49 25.91 -8.69 -26.32
CA GLU A 49 26.84 -8.65 -27.46
C GLU A 49 28.08 -7.80 -27.15
N LYS A 50 29.20 -8.15 -27.77
CA LYS A 50 30.45 -7.41 -27.73
C LYS A 50 30.26 -5.90 -28.03
N LEU A 51 31.04 -5.06 -27.34
CA LEU A 51 31.03 -3.58 -27.47
C LEU A 51 29.69 -2.93 -27.09
N THR A 52 28.95 -3.57 -26.20
CA THR A 52 27.70 -3.06 -25.65
C THR A 52 27.94 -2.49 -24.27
N LYS A 53 27.42 -1.28 -24.04
CA LYS A 53 27.36 -0.66 -22.72
C LYS A 53 26.00 -0.90 -22.09
N VAL A 54 26.00 -1.48 -20.91
CA VAL A 54 24.82 -1.78 -20.11
C VAL A 54 24.82 -0.97 -18.83
N ASN A 55 23.69 -0.32 -18.56
CA ASN A 55 23.43 0.44 -17.34
C ASN A 55 22.59 -0.39 -16.37
N PHE A 56 23.17 -0.80 -15.24
CA PHE A 56 22.47 -1.48 -14.16
C PHE A 56 22.02 -0.51 -13.05
N MET A 57 22.04 0.80 -13.26
CA MET A 57 21.60 1.78 -12.27
C MET A 57 20.07 1.94 -12.27
N SER A 58 19.37 0.90 -11.83
CA SER A 58 17.90 0.81 -11.78
C SER A 58 17.36 0.78 -10.34
N TYR A 59 16.03 0.78 -10.20
CA TYR A 59 15.35 0.69 -8.89
C TYR A 59 15.76 -0.56 -8.11
N TYR A 60 15.91 -1.71 -8.79
CA TYR A 60 16.35 -2.94 -8.15
C TYR A 60 17.88 -3.05 -8.04
N ASN A 61 18.64 -2.58 -9.04
CA ASN A 61 20.07 -2.91 -9.12
C ASN A 61 21.01 -1.89 -8.50
N CYS A 62 20.51 -0.72 -8.10
CA CYS A 62 21.24 0.12 -7.14
C CYS A 62 21.20 -0.52 -5.75
N ILE A 63 22.34 -0.54 -5.06
CA ILE A 63 22.43 -0.92 -3.64
C ILE A 63 22.42 0.34 -2.77
N GLN A 64 21.57 0.33 -1.73
CA GLN A 64 21.38 1.44 -0.79
C GLN A 64 22.46 1.43 0.31
N VAL A 65 23.74 1.57 -0.05
CA VAL A 65 24.88 1.39 0.88
C VAL A 65 24.75 2.18 2.17
N LYS A 66 24.21 3.41 2.11
CA LYS A 66 23.97 4.23 3.32
C LYS A 66 22.93 3.60 4.24
N ARG A 67 21.82 3.09 3.69
CA ARG A 67 20.75 2.46 4.48
C ARG A 67 21.12 1.09 5.00
N TRP A 68 21.79 0.28 4.19
CA TRP A 68 22.35 -0.98 4.66
C TRP A 68 23.30 -0.71 5.84
N SER A 69 24.23 0.22 5.70
CA SER A 69 25.12 0.61 6.81
C SER A 69 24.36 1.17 8.01
N GLU A 70 23.35 2.03 7.78
CA GLU A 70 22.53 2.64 8.81
C GLU A 70 21.73 1.61 9.61
N TYR A 71 21.03 0.69 8.95
CA TYR A 71 20.13 -0.26 9.63
C TYR A 71 20.83 -1.49 10.17
N THR A 72 21.92 -1.92 9.54
CA THR A 72 22.55 -3.21 9.84
C THR A 72 23.99 -3.09 10.34
N GLY A 73 24.69 -2.00 10.00
CA GLY A 73 26.11 -1.81 10.34
C GLY A 73 27.07 -2.58 9.43
N VAL A 74 26.59 -3.24 8.36
CA VAL A 74 27.44 -3.92 7.38
C VAL A 74 28.41 -2.95 6.71
N LYS A 75 29.57 -3.46 6.31
CA LYS A 75 30.62 -2.73 5.59
C LYS A 75 31.24 -3.61 4.50
N ASN A 76 32.17 -3.06 3.72
CA ASN A 76 32.92 -3.80 2.69
C ASN A 76 31.99 -4.48 1.67
N PHE A 77 31.16 -3.68 1.00
CA PHE A 77 30.23 -4.16 0.00
C PHE A 77 30.96 -4.77 -1.20
N LYS A 78 30.38 -5.80 -1.81
CA LYS A 78 30.92 -6.49 -2.99
C LYS A 78 29.80 -6.73 -3.99
N LEU A 79 30.12 -6.62 -5.27
CA LEU A 79 29.27 -7.04 -6.38
C LEU A 79 29.79 -8.38 -6.89
N HIS A 80 28.92 -9.37 -6.92
CA HIS A 80 29.18 -10.71 -7.46
C HIS A 80 28.38 -10.87 -8.75
N LEU A 81 29.03 -11.35 -9.81
CA LEU A 81 28.40 -11.67 -11.09
C LEU A 81 28.80 -13.08 -11.50
N THR A 82 27.84 -13.95 -11.76
CA THR A 82 28.09 -15.25 -12.39
C THR A 82 28.02 -15.05 -13.89
N MET A 83 29.15 -15.15 -14.58
CA MET A 83 29.26 -14.84 -16.00
C MET A 83 30.29 -15.70 -16.72
N LYS A 84 30.19 -15.71 -18.05
CA LYS A 84 31.20 -16.20 -18.98
C LYS A 84 31.45 -15.13 -20.03
N GLY A 85 32.70 -14.86 -20.34
CA GLY A 85 33.14 -13.82 -21.24
C GLY A 85 33.97 -12.73 -20.55
N LYS A 86 34.15 -11.60 -21.22
CA LYS A 86 35.04 -10.51 -20.81
C LYS A 86 34.34 -9.16 -20.87
N ALA A 87 34.36 -8.44 -19.76
CA ALA A 87 33.74 -7.12 -19.65
C ALA A 87 34.52 -6.20 -18.71
N THR A 88 34.32 -4.89 -18.87
CA THR A 88 34.72 -3.89 -17.88
C THR A 88 33.54 -3.56 -16.99
N ILE A 89 33.69 -3.73 -15.67
CA ILE A 89 32.69 -3.34 -14.67
C ILE A 89 33.11 -2.03 -14.04
N SER A 90 32.28 -1.00 -14.19
CA SER A 90 32.55 0.34 -13.64
C SER A 90 31.50 0.70 -12.60
N VAL A 91 31.91 0.85 -11.35
CA VAL A 91 31.06 1.10 -10.19
C VAL A 91 31.11 2.57 -9.80
N TYR A 92 29.94 3.15 -9.50
CA TYR A 92 29.78 4.56 -9.17
C TYR A 92 28.98 4.75 -7.89
N ALA A 93 29.41 5.69 -7.05
CA ALA A 93 28.57 6.26 -6.01
C ALA A 93 27.62 7.30 -6.64
N ILE A 94 26.33 7.19 -6.33
CA ILE A 94 25.26 7.97 -6.93
C ILE A 94 24.64 8.86 -5.84
N TYR A 95 24.53 10.15 -6.13
CA TYR A 95 23.94 11.11 -5.21
C TYR A 95 23.34 12.31 -5.94
N SER A 96 22.59 13.12 -5.19
CA SER A 96 22.02 14.39 -5.65
C SER A 96 22.60 15.48 -4.76
N ALA A 97 23.43 16.35 -5.34
CA ALA A 97 23.90 17.58 -4.66
C ALA A 97 23.05 18.81 -5.02
N SER A 98 22.28 18.72 -6.11
CA SER A 98 21.34 19.74 -6.58
C SER A 98 20.22 19.06 -7.39
N VAL A 99 19.62 19.73 -8.37
CA VAL A 99 18.58 19.16 -9.24
C VAL A 99 19.08 17.96 -10.07
N ALA A 100 20.38 17.87 -10.34
CA ALA A 100 20.99 16.81 -11.15
C ALA A 100 21.55 15.65 -10.30
N VAL A 101 21.45 14.43 -10.83
CA VAL A 101 22.15 13.26 -10.32
C VAL A 101 23.62 13.36 -10.70
N THR A 102 24.49 13.09 -9.74
CA THR A 102 25.95 13.10 -9.91
C THR A 102 26.51 11.71 -9.63
N TYR A 103 27.59 11.37 -10.33
CA TYR A 103 28.26 10.08 -10.27
C TYR A 103 29.72 10.27 -9.87
N ASN A 104 30.15 9.62 -8.80
CA ASN A 104 31.57 9.53 -8.44
C ASN A 104 32.07 8.13 -8.82
N PRO A 105 33.04 8.00 -9.74
CA PRO A 105 33.63 6.70 -10.03
C PRO A 105 34.32 6.17 -8.77
N LEU A 106 34.04 4.92 -8.41
CA LEU A 106 34.67 4.24 -7.27
C LEU A 106 35.74 3.27 -7.75
N VAL A 107 35.40 2.39 -8.69
CA VAL A 107 36.31 1.38 -9.24
C VAL A 107 35.91 1.04 -10.66
N SER A 108 36.89 0.72 -11.49
CA SER A 108 36.70 0.14 -12.82
C SER A 108 37.65 -1.05 -12.96
N GLN A 109 37.11 -2.23 -13.24
CA GLN A 109 37.85 -3.48 -13.28
C GLN A 109 37.47 -4.28 -14.52
N VAL A 110 38.47 -4.78 -15.25
CA VAL A 110 38.24 -5.80 -16.29
C VAL A 110 38.08 -7.14 -15.61
N VAL A 111 36.99 -7.83 -15.91
CA VAL A 111 36.69 -9.19 -15.46
C VAL A 111 36.62 -10.10 -16.69
N GLU A 112 37.13 -11.32 -16.56
CA GLU A 112 37.25 -12.29 -17.64
C GLU A 112 37.06 -13.69 -17.05
N SER A 113 36.25 -14.50 -17.72
CA SER A 113 36.03 -15.89 -17.34
C SER A 113 35.74 -16.74 -18.58
N ASP A 114 36.60 -17.72 -18.84
CA ASP A 114 36.44 -18.65 -19.97
C ASP A 114 35.30 -19.66 -19.75
N GLU A 115 34.95 -19.92 -18.49
CA GLU A 115 33.85 -20.78 -18.07
C GLU A 115 32.79 -19.99 -17.28
N VAL A 116 31.65 -20.62 -16.99
CA VAL A 116 30.64 -20.00 -16.12
C VAL A 116 31.18 -19.97 -14.70
N SER A 117 31.61 -18.80 -14.23
CA SER A 117 32.17 -18.62 -12.90
C SER A 117 31.76 -17.29 -12.26
N GLU A 118 31.96 -17.18 -10.95
CA GLU A 118 31.69 -15.95 -10.23
C GLU A 118 32.91 -15.02 -10.29
N VAL A 119 32.66 -13.77 -10.72
CA VAL A 119 33.62 -12.67 -10.61
C VAL A 119 33.16 -11.69 -9.53
N VAL A 120 34.12 -11.16 -8.78
CA VAL A 120 33.85 -10.28 -7.63
C VAL A 120 34.52 -8.93 -7.82
N VAL A 121 33.73 -7.87 -7.64
CA VAL A 121 34.19 -6.48 -7.63
C VAL A 121 33.96 -5.91 -6.24
N ASN A 122 35.04 -5.61 -5.52
CA ASN A 122 34.95 -4.94 -4.23
C ASN A 122 34.50 -3.49 -4.44
N ILE A 123 33.52 -3.04 -3.67
CA ILE A 123 33.00 -1.67 -3.74
C ILE A 123 33.74 -0.82 -2.70
N PRO A 124 34.53 0.17 -3.11
CA PRO A 124 35.18 1.09 -2.18
C PRO A 124 34.18 1.81 -1.27
N GLU A 125 34.60 2.09 -0.03
CA GLU A 125 33.77 2.79 0.95
C GLU A 125 33.34 4.16 0.42
N THR A 126 32.09 4.52 0.69
CA THR A 126 31.49 5.79 0.25
C THR A 126 30.46 6.27 1.26
N ASP A 127 30.34 7.59 1.39
CA ASP A 127 29.35 8.28 2.22
C ASP A 127 28.02 8.55 1.47
N LYS A 128 27.93 8.16 0.20
CA LYS A 128 26.77 8.42 -0.65
C LYS A 128 25.64 7.42 -0.41
N ALA A 129 24.43 7.81 -0.81
CA ALA A 129 23.23 7.02 -0.54
C ALA A 129 23.20 5.69 -1.29
N LEU A 130 23.58 5.73 -2.58
CA LEU A 130 23.45 4.63 -3.51
C LEU A 130 24.77 4.31 -4.20
N VAL A 131 24.95 3.05 -4.56
CA VAL A 131 25.97 2.59 -5.51
C VAL A 131 25.27 1.82 -6.63
N GLY A 132 25.74 2.00 -7.86
CA GLY A 132 25.33 1.21 -9.02
C GLY A 132 26.48 1.06 -10.01
N PHE A 133 26.28 0.31 -11.09
CA PHE A 133 27.37 -0.01 -12.00
C PHE A 133 26.96 -0.01 -13.48
N TYR A 134 27.95 0.15 -14.34
CA TYR A 134 27.90 -0.14 -15.77
C TYR A 134 28.72 -1.39 -16.09
N MET A 135 28.32 -2.09 -17.14
CA MET A 135 29.11 -3.14 -17.78
C MET A 135 29.37 -2.76 -19.23
N ASP A 136 30.63 -2.73 -19.63
CA ASP A 136 31.05 -2.53 -21.01
C ASP A 136 31.65 -3.85 -21.54
N THR A 137 30.95 -4.58 -22.40
CA THR A 137 31.37 -5.89 -22.89
C THR A 137 32.51 -5.79 -23.89
N LEU A 138 33.57 -6.59 -23.70
CA LEU A 138 34.75 -6.66 -24.58
C LEU A 138 34.66 -7.83 -25.56
N GLU A 139 33.81 -8.80 -25.25
CA GLU A 139 33.34 -9.90 -26.09
C GLU A 139 31.88 -10.25 -25.75
N ASP A 140 31.26 -11.13 -26.53
CA ASP A 140 29.92 -11.62 -26.22
C ASP A 140 29.94 -12.26 -24.83
N THR A 141 29.12 -11.73 -23.93
CA THR A 141 29.18 -12.04 -22.50
C THR A 141 27.86 -12.66 -22.06
N GLU A 142 27.92 -13.83 -21.44
CA GLU A 142 26.79 -14.51 -20.83
C GLU A 142 26.70 -14.14 -19.35
N ILE A 143 25.53 -13.70 -18.89
CA ILE A 143 25.26 -13.35 -17.49
C ILE A 143 24.17 -14.29 -16.96
N TYR A 144 24.48 -15.01 -15.89
CA TYR A 144 23.59 -16.02 -15.31
C TYR A 144 22.90 -15.50 -14.05
N SER A 145 23.63 -14.77 -13.22
CA SER A 145 23.09 -14.15 -12.01
C SER A 145 24.02 -13.07 -11.48
N GLY A 146 23.55 -12.29 -10.51
CA GLY A 146 24.40 -11.43 -9.72
C GLY A 146 23.77 -11.12 -8.38
N TYR A 147 24.58 -10.67 -7.43
CA TYR A 147 24.11 -10.21 -6.13
C TYR A 147 25.11 -9.28 -5.49
N TYR A 148 24.63 -8.52 -4.51
CA TYR A 148 25.49 -7.76 -3.61
C TYR A 148 25.65 -8.50 -2.30
N SER A 149 26.85 -8.44 -1.74
CA SER A 149 27.17 -8.95 -0.39
C SER A 149 27.89 -7.88 0.43
N ALA A 150 28.00 -8.12 1.73
CA ALA A 150 28.83 -7.33 2.61
C ALA A 150 29.40 -8.20 3.73
N ASP A 151 30.44 -7.70 4.40
CA ASP A 151 31.05 -8.40 5.52
C ASP A 151 30.41 -7.95 6.83
N ILE A 152 30.07 -8.92 7.69
CA ILE A 152 29.49 -8.70 9.01
C ILE A 152 30.02 -9.72 10.02
N GLU A 153 30.06 -9.35 11.28
CA GLU A 153 30.41 -10.27 12.37
C GLU A 153 29.35 -11.37 12.49
N GLU A 154 29.77 -12.63 12.58
CA GLU A 154 28.89 -13.80 12.62
C GLU A 154 27.82 -13.75 13.71
N ASP A 155 28.17 -13.26 14.90
CA ASP A 155 27.27 -13.10 16.04
C ASP A 155 26.23 -11.99 15.87
N ARG A 156 26.37 -11.15 14.83
CA ARG A 156 25.38 -10.14 14.43
C ARG A 156 24.30 -10.70 13.49
N ILE A 157 24.48 -11.91 12.99
CA ILE A 157 23.53 -12.55 12.07
C ILE A 157 22.42 -13.23 12.88
N ARG A 158 21.19 -12.77 12.69
CA ARG A 158 20.01 -13.25 13.42
C ARG A 158 19.38 -14.45 12.69
N ASP A 159 18.86 -15.41 13.44
CA ASP A 159 17.89 -16.37 12.91
C ASP A 159 16.54 -15.66 12.76
N VAL A 160 16.02 -15.64 11.53
CA VAL A 160 14.78 -14.95 11.17
C VAL A 160 13.84 -15.96 10.54
N ASN A 161 12.59 -15.94 10.99
CA ASN A 161 11.52 -16.77 10.45
C ASN A 161 10.31 -15.86 10.21
N ILE A 162 9.79 -15.85 8.99
CA ILE A 162 8.74 -14.92 8.55
C ILE A 162 7.47 -15.72 8.28
N SER A 163 6.37 -15.38 8.95
CA SER A 163 5.04 -15.86 8.53
C SER A 163 4.41 -14.85 7.59
N LEU A 164 4.34 -15.17 6.31
CA LEU A 164 3.59 -14.37 5.33
C LEU A 164 2.10 -14.69 5.49
N VAL A 165 1.29 -13.66 5.67
CA VAL A 165 -0.17 -13.78 5.80
C VAL A 165 -0.82 -13.01 4.67
N THR A 166 -1.66 -13.70 3.89
CA THR A 166 -2.48 -13.09 2.85
C THR A 166 -3.94 -13.49 3.02
N THR A 167 -4.84 -12.53 2.85
CA THR A 167 -6.30 -12.73 2.99
C THR A 167 -6.94 -12.62 1.63
N THR A 168 -7.81 -13.56 1.27
CA THR A 168 -8.49 -13.55 -0.03
C THR A 168 -10.01 -13.67 0.08
N PHE A 169 -10.71 -12.99 -0.82
CA PHE A 169 -12.17 -13.06 -0.99
C PHE A 169 -12.53 -12.75 -2.45
N LYS A 170 -13.15 -13.71 -3.16
CA LYS A 170 -13.60 -13.55 -4.56
C LYS A 170 -12.50 -13.12 -5.54
N LYS A 171 -11.27 -13.58 -5.31
CA LYS A 171 -10.05 -13.24 -6.09
C LYS A 171 -9.17 -14.48 -6.35
N GLN A 172 -9.82 -15.62 -6.58
CA GLN A 172 -9.20 -16.95 -6.68
C GLN A 172 -8.08 -16.99 -7.73
N GLU A 173 -8.24 -16.31 -8.88
CA GLU A 173 -7.21 -16.25 -9.92
C GLU A 173 -5.93 -15.55 -9.45
N TYR A 174 -6.06 -14.42 -8.73
CA TYR A 174 -4.91 -13.67 -8.21
C TYR A 174 -4.15 -14.47 -7.16
N ILE A 175 -4.87 -15.02 -6.17
CA ILE A 175 -4.24 -15.75 -5.07
C ILE A 175 -3.59 -17.05 -5.54
N LYS A 176 -4.22 -17.81 -6.46
CA LYS A 176 -3.61 -19.03 -7.03
C LYS A 176 -2.33 -18.71 -7.79
N ARG A 177 -2.32 -17.65 -8.61
CA ARG A 177 -1.12 -17.18 -9.29
C ARG A 177 -0.01 -16.79 -8.31
N ASN A 178 -0.34 -16.09 -7.23
CA ASN A 178 0.62 -15.69 -6.22
C ASN A 178 1.16 -16.89 -5.43
N ILE A 179 0.32 -17.88 -5.10
CA ILE A 179 0.73 -19.15 -4.48
C ILE A 179 1.74 -19.87 -5.40
N ASP A 180 1.44 -20.03 -6.68
CA ASP A 180 2.31 -20.72 -7.64
C ASP A 180 3.65 -19.99 -7.80
N LEU A 181 3.63 -18.66 -7.88
CA LEU A 181 4.83 -17.82 -7.96
C LEU A 181 5.69 -17.97 -6.70
N ILE A 182 5.09 -17.94 -5.51
CA ILE A 182 5.81 -18.10 -4.24
C ILE A 182 6.38 -19.52 -4.12
N LYS A 183 5.60 -20.57 -4.43
CA LYS A 183 6.10 -21.94 -4.40
C LYS A 183 7.29 -22.15 -5.33
N SER A 184 7.21 -21.65 -6.57
CA SER A 184 8.23 -21.89 -7.60
C SER A 184 9.46 -21.01 -7.49
N ASN A 185 9.35 -19.79 -6.93
CA ASN A 185 10.46 -18.82 -6.91
C ASN A 185 10.96 -18.47 -5.50
N VAL A 186 10.27 -18.90 -4.44
CA VAL A 186 10.58 -18.50 -3.05
C VAL A 186 10.72 -19.72 -2.14
N LEU A 187 9.82 -20.70 -2.24
CA LEU A 187 9.78 -21.87 -1.35
C LEU A 187 10.32 -23.15 -1.99
N TYR A 188 11.08 -23.03 -3.07
CA TYR A 188 11.69 -24.17 -3.76
C TYR A 188 12.95 -24.66 -3.02
N ASP A 189 13.33 -25.92 -3.27
CA ASP A 189 14.52 -26.52 -2.65
C ASP A 189 15.81 -25.81 -3.11
N GLY A 190 16.60 -25.33 -2.15
CA GLY A 190 17.80 -24.53 -2.41
C GLY A 190 17.57 -23.01 -2.38
N SER A 191 16.34 -22.55 -2.14
CA SER A 191 16.07 -21.15 -1.81
C SER A 191 16.57 -20.78 -0.42
N ASP A 192 17.14 -19.58 -0.28
CA ASP A 192 17.53 -19.00 1.02
C ASP A 192 16.33 -18.77 1.98
N LEU A 193 15.10 -18.80 1.46
CA LEU A 193 13.86 -18.64 2.22
C LEU A 193 13.18 -19.96 2.59
N LYS A 194 13.61 -21.09 2.02
CA LYS A 194 13.07 -22.42 2.35
C LYS A 194 13.34 -22.73 3.83
N GLY A 195 12.30 -23.09 4.58
CA GLY A 195 12.38 -23.32 6.03
C GLY A 195 12.49 -22.05 6.90
N HIS A 196 12.55 -20.87 6.29
CA HIS A 196 12.59 -19.56 6.96
C HIS A 196 11.35 -18.70 6.66
N MET A 197 10.46 -19.15 5.78
CA MET A 197 9.19 -18.51 5.49
C MET A 197 8.06 -19.53 5.49
N PHE A 198 6.97 -19.20 6.17
CA PHE A 198 5.73 -19.98 6.15
C PHE A 198 4.59 -19.10 5.64
N VAL A 199 3.77 -19.60 4.71
CA VAL A 199 2.70 -18.83 4.08
C VAL A 199 1.33 -19.28 4.60
N HIS A 200 0.55 -18.33 5.09
CA HIS A 200 -0.83 -18.51 5.52
C HIS A 200 -1.75 -17.81 4.52
N VAL A 201 -2.58 -18.60 3.82
CA VAL A 201 -3.63 -18.09 2.94
C VAL A 201 -4.95 -18.18 3.68
N ILE A 202 -5.51 -17.04 4.06
CA ILE A 202 -6.79 -16.96 4.78
C ILE A 202 -7.90 -16.76 3.74
N ASP A 203 -8.65 -17.83 3.46
CA ASP A 203 -9.72 -17.84 2.48
C ASP A 203 -11.06 -17.49 3.14
N ASN A 204 -11.44 -16.21 3.04
CA ASN A 204 -12.71 -15.69 3.56
C ASN A 204 -13.92 -16.09 2.71
N ASP A 205 -13.72 -16.68 1.53
CA ASP A 205 -14.79 -17.13 0.61
C ASP A 205 -15.04 -18.64 0.72
N ARG A 206 -14.05 -19.40 1.22
CA ARG A 206 -14.05 -20.86 1.38
C ARG A 206 -14.23 -21.61 0.05
N GLU A 207 -13.57 -21.10 -0.98
CA GLU A 207 -13.61 -21.67 -2.33
C GLU A 207 -12.28 -22.30 -2.76
N LEU A 208 -11.19 -22.06 -2.02
CA LEU A 208 -9.91 -22.72 -2.24
C LEU A 208 -9.92 -24.15 -1.70
N ASP A 209 -9.21 -25.06 -2.38
CA ASP A 209 -9.03 -26.44 -1.95
C ASP A 209 -7.65 -26.61 -1.28
N PRO A 210 -7.58 -26.76 0.06
CA PRO A 210 -6.32 -27.00 0.75
C PRO A 210 -5.60 -28.26 0.29
N SER A 211 -6.31 -29.29 -0.18
CA SER A 211 -5.68 -30.54 -0.61
C SER A 211 -4.85 -30.39 -1.89
N GLU A 212 -5.18 -29.40 -2.73
CA GLU A 212 -4.41 -29.06 -3.92
C GLU A 212 -3.33 -28.02 -3.65
N LEU A 213 -3.56 -27.13 -2.67
CA LEU A 213 -2.76 -25.92 -2.48
C LEU A 213 -1.78 -26.00 -1.30
N ASP A 214 -2.01 -26.82 -0.28
CA ASP A 214 -1.10 -26.91 0.86
C ASP A 214 0.27 -27.48 0.45
N SER A 215 1.29 -27.08 1.19
CA SER A 215 2.64 -27.68 1.14
C SER A 215 3.29 -27.63 2.52
N GLU A 216 4.54 -28.08 2.62
CA GLU A 216 5.30 -28.04 3.88
C GLU A 216 5.37 -26.64 4.50
N ASP A 217 5.53 -25.60 3.67
CA ASP A 217 5.74 -24.21 4.07
C ASP A 217 4.54 -23.29 3.71
N LEU A 218 3.39 -23.86 3.34
CA LEU A 218 2.21 -23.10 2.97
C LEU A 218 0.93 -23.83 3.38
N LYS A 219 -0.02 -23.09 3.99
CA LYS A 219 -1.34 -23.62 4.33
C LYS A 219 -2.48 -22.66 3.98
N VAL A 220 -3.58 -23.24 3.52
CA VAL A 220 -4.85 -22.56 3.29
C VAL A 220 -5.78 -22.78 4.48
N TYR A 221 -6.34 -21.70 5.01
CA TYR A 221 -7.27 -21.70 6.14
C TYR A 221 -8.62 -21.17 5.67
N MET A 222 -9.64 -22.04 5.68
CA MET A 222 -11.02 -21.61 5.46
C MET A 222 -11.48 -20.73 6.62
N ASN A 223 -12.02 -19.56 6.29
CA ASN A 223 -12.41 -18.55 7.26
C ASN A 223 -13.81 -18.01 6.95
N ASN A 224 -14.52 -17.49 7.95
CA ASN A 224 -15.74 -16.72 7.66
C ASN A 224 -15.36 -15.40 6.99
N ASN A 225 -16.28 -14.80 6.23
CA ASN A 225 -16.05 -13.46 5.69
C ASN A 225 -16.14 -12.41 6.80
N VAL A 226 -14.99 -12.09 7.38
CA VAL A 226 -14.80 -11.07 8.43
C VAL A 226 -14.02 -9.87 7.93
N GLY A 227 -13.97 -9.69 6.60
CA GLY A 227 -13.25 -8.61 5.95
C GLY A 227 -11.73 -8.75 6.07
N GLY A 228 -11.02 -7.69 5.65
CA GLY A 228 -9.55 -7.66 5.64
C GLY A 228 -8.97 -7.78 7.04
N ALA A 229 -9.49 -7.00 8.00
CA ALA A 229 -8.91 -6.97 9.34
C ALA A 229 -9.03 -8.33 10.05
N GLY A 230 -10.20 -8.98 9.93
CA GLY A 230 -10.41 -10.30 10.52
C GLY A 230 -9.60 -11.39 9.83
N GLY A 231 -9.41 -11.31 8.51
CA GLY A 231 -8.56 -12.25 7.77
C GLY A 231 -7.08 -12.12 8.15
N PHE A 232 -6.54 -10.90 8.19
CA PHE A 232 -5.18 -10.68 8.65
C PHE A 232 -5.00 -11.07 10.12
N THR A 233 -5.98 -10.78 10.97
CA THR A 233 -5.95 -11.18 12.38
C THR A 233 -5.97 -12.70 12.54
N ARG A 234 -6.77 -13.42 11.74
CA ARG A 234 -6.74 -14.88 11.67
C ARG A 234 -5.33 -15.37 11.34
N GLY A 235 -4.70 -14.84 10.30
CA GLY A 235 -3.35 -15.26 9.93
C GLY A 235 -2.29 -14.90 10.97
N MET A 236 -2.44 -13.78 11.70
CA MET A 236 -1.58 -13.48 12.85
C MET A 236 -1.72 -14.54 13.95
N ILE A 237 -2.94 -14.99 14.25
CA ILE A 237 -3.18 -16.06 15.24
C ILE A 237 -2.52 -17.36 14.77
N GLU A 238 -2.76 -17.78 13.53
CA GLU A 238 -2.17 -18.99 12.97
C GLU A 238 -0.63 -18.93 12.96
N ALA A 239 -0.05 -17.77 12.66
CA ALA A 239 1.40 -17.55 12.71
C ALA A 239 1.96 -17.71 14.12
N LEU A 240 1.29 -17.17 15.14
CA LEU A 240 1.72 -17.30 16.54
C LEU A 240 1.58 -18.73 17.09
N GLU A 241 0.75 -19.56 16.47
CA GLU A 241 0.51 -20.95 16.86
C GLU A 241 1.39 -21.97 16.12
N LEU A 242 2.26 -21.52 15.21
CA LEU A 242 3.24 -22.39 14.57
C LEU A 242 4.18 -23.03 15.61
N PRO A 243 4.55 -24.32 15.45
CA PRO A 243 5.47 -25.00 16.37
C PRO A 243 6.81 -24.28 16.51
N LYS A 244 7.36 -23.81 15.39
CA LYS A 244 8.47 -22.86 15.36
C LYS A 244 7.86 -21.46 15.21
N LYS A 245 7.68 -20.78 16.32
CA LYS A 245 7.14 -19.43 16.34
C LYS A 245 7.98 -18.49 15.44
N PRO A 246 7.37 -17.71 14.54
CA PRO A 246 8.08 -16.80 13.66
C PRO A 246 8.65 -15.61 14.45
N THR A 247 9.65 -14.95 13.89
CA THR A 247 10.16 -13.67 14.42
C THR A 247 9.37 -12.48 13.88
N HIS A 248 8.78 -12.61 12.69
CA HIS A 248 7.98 -11.57 12.05
C HIS A 248 6.74 -12.14 11.36
N VAL A 249 5.70 -11.32 11.26
CA VAL A 249 4.53 -11.58 10.40
C VAL A 249 4.54 -10.55 9.27
N LEU A 250 4.57 -11.01 8.02
CA LEU A 250 4.46 -10.17 6.83
C LEU A 250 3.03 -10.21 6.30
N LEU A 251 2.31 -9.10 6.42
CA LEU A 251 0.98 -8.95 5.82
C LEU A 251 1.12 -8.54 4.35
N MET A 252 0.37 -9.19 3.47
CA MET A 252 0.35 -8.89 2.04
C MET A 252 -1.04 -9.12 1.44
N ASP A 253 -1.51 -8.19 0.63
CA ASP A 253 -2.79 -8.30 -0.08
C ASP A 253 -2.77 -9.44 -1.12
N ASP A 254 -3.95 -9.90 -1.53
CA ASP A 254 -4.10 -11.00 -2.49
C ASP A 254 -4.12 -10.54 -3.95
N ASP A 255 -4.63 -9.34 -4.25
CA ASP A 255 -4.71 -8.74 -5.59
C ASP A 255 -3.51 -7.86 -5.94
N VAL A 256 -2.33 -8.32 -5.54
CA VAL A 256 -1.06 -7.70 -5.89
C VAL A 256 -0.31 -8.54 -6.91
N MET A 257 0.54 -7.87 -7.69
CA MET A 257 1.68 -8.53 -8.32
C MET A 257 2.86 -8.50 -7.35
N VAL A 258 3.27 -9.70 -6.95
CA VAL A 258 4.36 -9.94 -6.01
C VAL A 258 5.68 -9.96 -6.75
N MET A 259 6.68 -9.24 -6.24
CA MET A 259 8.06 -9.41 -6.66
C MET A 259 8.77 -10.38 -5.68
N PRO A 260 9.19 -11.59 -6.10
CA PRO A 260 9.93 -12.52 -5.24
C PRO A 260 11.14 -11.87 -4.56
N GLU A 261 11.87 -11.03 -5.29
CA GLU A 261 13.04 -10.31 -4.77
C GLU A 261 12.71 -9.43 -3.55
N SER A 262 11.50 -8.87 -3.45
CA SER A 262 11.07 -8.12 -2.26
C SER A 262 11.10 -9.00 -1.01
N LEU A 263 10.70 -10.27 -1.11
CA LEU A 263 10.71 -11.23 0.00
C LEU A 263 12.14 -11.58 0.42
N PHE A 264 13.04 -11.81 -0.55
CA PHE A 264 14.46 -12.07 -0.27
C PHE A 264 15.13 -10.87 0.39
N ARG A 265 14.93 -9.65 -0.12
CA ARG A 265 15.47 -8.42 0.49
C ARG A 265 14.97 -8.20 1.90
N THR A 266 13.68 -8.42 2.14
CA THR A 266 13.09 -8.38 3.48
C THR A 266 13.81 -9.36 4.41
N TYR A 267 13.99 -10.61 3.98
CA TYR A 267 14.69 -11.61 4.79
C TYR A 267 16.16 -11.24 5.09
N TYR A 268 16.95 -10.89 4.07
CA TYR A 268 18.35 -10.50 4.29
C TYR A 268 18.48 -9.28 5.19
N LEU A 269 17.61 -8.27 5.02
CA LEU A 269 17.63 -7.09 5.88
C LEU A 269 17.35 -7.45 7.34
N LEU A 270 16.26 -8.19 7.59
CA LEU A 270 15.83 -8.56 8.94
C LEU A 270 16.89 -9.38 9.68
N ARG A 271 17.66 -10.21 8.98
CA ARG A 271 18.77 -10.99 9.57
C ARG A 271 19.90 -10.13 10.09
N LEU A 272 20.07 -8.93 9.57
CA LEU A 272 21.23 -8.08 9.84
C LEU A 272 20.89 -6.82 10.64
N LEU A 273 19.61 -6.58 10.94
CA LEU A 273 19.16 -5.39 11.68
C LEU A 273 19.89 -5.22 13.02
N LYS A 274 20.36 -3.99 13.28
CA LYS A 274 20.78 -3.55 14.60
C LYS A 274 19.61 -3.59 15.57
N ASP A 275 19.94 -3.72 16.86
CA ASP A 275 18.94 -3.80 17.93
C ASP A 275 18.01 -2.59 18.00
N GLU A 276 18.46 -1.40 17.62
CA GLU A 276 17.64 -0.18 17.62
C GLU A 276 16.53 -0.18 16.54
N TYR A 277 16.67 -1.00 15.49
CA TYR A 277 15.70 -1.10 14.39
C TYR A 277 14.86 -2.38 14.44
N LYS A 278 15.15 -3.33 15.33
CA LYS A 278 14.49 -4.66 15.36
C LYS A 278 12.99 -4.62 15.67
N LYS A 279 12.51 -3.51 16.24
CA LYS A 279 11.09 -3.25 16.53
C LYS A 279 10.43 -2.37 15.47
N CYS A 280 11.15 -1.93 14.44
CA CYS A 280 10.54 -1.16 13.36
C CYS A 280 9.67 -2.05 12.48
N PHE A 281 8.60 -1.47 11.96
CA PHE A 281 7.86 -2.09 10.87
C PHE A 281 8.67 -1.89 9.59
N LEU A 282 8.80 -2.96 8.81
CA LEU A 282 9.34 -2.86 7.47
C LEU A 282 8.16 -2.74 6.49
N SER A 283 8.08 -1.60 5.83
CA SER A 283 7.01 -1.26 4.89
C SER A 283 7.51 -1.37 3.46
N GLY A 284 6.78 -2.14 2.64
CA GLY A 284 7.04 -2.26 1.22
C GLY A 284 6.31 -1.17 0.45
N ALA A 285 6.97 -0.62 -0.57
CA ALA A 285 6.37 0.39 -1.42
C ALA A 285 5.24 -0.21 -2.27
N MET A 286 4.10 0.47 -2.32
CA MET A 286 3.00 0.17 -3.24
C MET A 286 3.20 0.94 -4.55
N PHE A 287 3.39 0.21 -5.63
CA PHE A 287 3.31 0.72 -6.99
C PHE A 287 1.90 0.61 -7.55
N ASP A 288 1.59 1.51 -8.48
CA ASP A 288 0.35 1.47 -9.23
C ASP A 288 0.39 0.35 -10.29
N TYR A 289 -0.54 -0.59 -10.24
CA TYR A 289 -0.61 -1.71 -11.18
C TYR A 289 -0.83 -1.26 -12.64
N ASP A 290 -1.61 -0.19 -12.85
CA ASP A 290 -1.93 0.32 -14.19
C ASP A 290 -0.80 1.21 -14.73
N ILE A 291 -0.14 1.96 -13.85
CA ILE A 291 1.01 2.81 -14.16
C ILE A 291 2.26 2.23 -13.48
N ARG A 292 2.74 1.10 -14.01
CA ARG A 292 3.76 0.23 -13.39
C ARG A 292 5.03 0.94 -12.94
N GLN A 293 5.40 2.04 -13.57
CA GLN A 293 6.57 2.82 -13.18
C GLN A 293 6.37 3.69 -11.92
N LYS A 294 5.13 3.89 -11.48
CA LYS A 294 4.76 4.90 -10.49
C LYS A 294 4.62 4.29 -9.10
N GLN A 295 5.53 4.63 -8.21
CA GLN A 295 5.37 4.40 -6.77
C GLN A 295 4.32 5.37 -6.22
N TYR A 296 3.34 4.85 -5.48
CA TYR A 296 2.27 5.64 -4.86
C TYR A 296 2.59 5.99 -3.40
N GLU A 297 2.87 4.98 -2.57
CA GLU A 297 3.07 5.14 -1.11
C GLU A 297 3.98 4.02 -0.59
N ASP A 298 4.85 4.31 0.37
CA ASP A 298 5.59 3.32 1.16
C ASP A 298 5.22 3.42 2.65
N VAL A 299 5.18 4.63 3.18
CA VAL A 299 4.67 4.97 4.51
C VAL A 299 3.62 6.07 4.35
N GLY A 300 2.48 5.90 5.00
CA GLY A 300 1.41 6.89 5.06
C GLY A 300 1.42 7.66 6.38
N PHE A 301 0.61 8.71 6.48
CA PHE A 301 0.37 9.42 7.73
C PHE A 301 -1.06 9.94 7.82
N VAL A 302 -1.49 10.22 9.06
CA VAL A 302 -2.80 10.82 9.33
C VAL A 302 -2.67 12.34 9.41
N HIS A 303 -3.36 13.07 8.53
CA HIS A 303 -3.38 14.53 8.54
C HIS A 303 -4.08 15.06 9.79
N LYS A 304 -3.36 15.79 10.65
CA LYS A 304 -3.94 16.41 11.86
C LYS A 304 -5.08 17.39 11.59
N ALA A 305 -5.13 17.98 10.40
CA ALA A 305 -6.14 18.97 10.04
C ALA A 305 -7.57 18.38 9.94
N ASP A 306 -7.71 17.15 9.48
CA ASP A 306 -9.02 16.53 9.23
C ASP A 306 -9.05 14.99 9.33
N GLY A 307 -7.95 14.37 9.77
CA GLY A 307 -7.79 12.93 9.91
C GLY A 307 -7.73 12.16 8.59
N SER A 308 -7.53 12.83 7.45
CA SER A 308 -7.38 12.13 6.16
C SER A 308 -6.05 11.38 6.12
N TYR A 309 -5.98 10.33 5.31
CA TYR A 309 -4.75 9.56 5.13
C TYR A 309 -4.04 10.05 3.88
N GLY A 310 -2.71 10.12 3.93
CA GLY A 310 -1.90 10.54 2.80
C GLY A 310 -0.50 9.94 2.83
N PRO A 311 0.17 9.86 1.67
CA PRO A 311 1.50 9.30 1.60
C PRO A 311 2.52 10.30 2.16
N VAL A 312 3.50 9.80 2.93
CA VAL A 312 4.61 10.60 3.46
C VAL A 312 5.50 11.12 2.33
N LYS A 313 5.70 10.31 1.30
CA LYS A 313 6.45 10.65 0.08
C LYS A 313 5.49 10.92 -1.07
N SER A 314 5.73 11.98 -1.83
CA SER A 314 5.00 12.20 -3.08
C SER A 314 5.24 11.04 -4.05
N ALA A 315 4.23 10.72 -4.87
CA ALA A 315 4.36 9.69 -5.91
C ALA A 315 5.49 10.02 -6.90
N MET A 316 6.26 9.00 -7.31
CA MET A 316 7.44 9.15 -8.17
C MET A 316 7.46 8.11 -9.30
N ASP A 317 8.00 8.49 -10.46
CA ASP A 317 8.35 7.55 -11.54
C ASP A 317 9.72 6.93 -11.25
N MET A 318 9.74 5.64 -10.89
CA MET A 318 10.95 4.95 -10.43
C MET A 318 11.84 4.41 -11.56
N ARG A 319 11.52 4.72 -12.83
CA ARG A 319 12.46 4.52 -13.93
C ARG A 319 13.56 5.59 -13.94
N LEU A 320 13.32 6.72 -13.28
CA LEU A 320 14.22 7.85 -13.26
C LEU A 320 15.17 7.77 -12.07
N LEU A 321 16.49 7.67 -12.32
CA LEU A 321 17.50 7.58 -11.25
C LEU A 321 17.44 8.73 -10.24
N LYS A 322 17.05 9.94 -10.66
CA LYS A 322 16.84 11.08 -9.75
C LYS A 322 15.79 10.81 -8.68
N ASN A 323 14.74 10.07 -9.03
CA ASN A 323 13.65 9.71 -8.14
C ASN A 323 14.08 8.56 -7.22
N ILE A 324 14.82 7.58 -7.74
CA ILE A 324 15.42 6.49 -6.95
C ILE A 324 16.31 7.07 -5.83
N VAL A 325 17.19 8.03 -6.16
CA VAL A 325 18.04 8.73 -5.18
C VAL A 325 17.22 9.56 -4.20
N ALA A 326 16.19 10.26 -4.67
CA ALA A 326 15.32 11.08 -3.81
C ALA A 326 14.53 10.21 -2.81
N ASN A 327 14.06 9.03 -3.23
CA ASN A 327 13.29 8.12 -2.39
C ASN A 327 14.10 7.60 -1.19
N GLU A 328 15.41 7.43 -1.36
CA GLU A 328 16.33 6.93 -0.32
C GLU A 328 16.78 7.98 0.68
N ASN A 329 16.90 9.24 0.24
CA ASN A 329 17.38 10.34 1.08
C ASN A 329 16.31 10.89 2.06
N TYR A 330 15.15 10.24 2.17
CA TYR A 330 14.04 10.69 3.02
C TYR A 330 14.19 10.25 4.48
N SER A 331 13.86 11.10 5.47
CA SER A 331 13.80 10.70 6.89
C SER A 331 12.34 10.73 7.37
N PHE A 332 11.87 9.63 7.97
CA PHE A 332 10.49 9.46 8.43
C PHE A 332 10.20 10.17 9.75
N ASN A 333 10.49 11.47 9.84
CA ASN A 333 10.12 12.30 11.00
C ASN A 333 8.71 12.87 10.81
N VAL A 334 7.71 11.99 10.73
CA VAL A 334 6.30 12.36 10.58
C VAL A 334 5.51 11.74 11.73
N ASP A 335 4.81 12.58 12.48
CA ASP A 335 3.87 12.13 13.51
C ASP A 335 2.71 11.35 12.86
N ASP A 336 2.16 10.39 13.59
CA ASP A 336 0.99 9.61 13.15
C ASP A 336 1.21 8.88 11.80
N ALA A 337 2.45 8.44 11.57
CA ALA A 337 2.82 7.61 10.42
C ALA A 337 2.34 6.15 10.59
N TYR A 338 1.97 5.53 9.47
CA TYR A 338 1.50 4.14 9.40
C TYR A 338 2.04 3.41 8.16
N ALA A 339 2.03 2.08 8.21
CA ALA A 339 2.33 1.22 7.07
C ALA A 339 1.06 0.46 6.66
N GLY A 340 0.67 0.55 5.39
CA GLY A 340 -0.46 -0.18 4.86
C GLY A 340 -0.16 -1.68 4.74
N TRP A 341 -1.19 -2.51 4.90
CA TRP A 341 -1.05 -3.97 4.93
C TRP A 341 -0.93 -4.66 3.56
N TRP A 342 -0.78 -3.89 2.48
CA TRP A 342 -0.40 -4.44 1.17
C TRP A 342 0.99 -5.10 1.20
N TYR A 343 1.90 -4.58 2.04
CA TYR A 343 3.20 -5.17 2.34
C TYR A 343 3.74 -4.56 3.64
N CYS A 344 3.46 -5.19 4.79
CA CYS A 344 3.91 -4.71 6.10
C CYS A 344 4.45 -5.87 6.94
N CYS A 345 5.76 -5.86 7.21
CA CYS A 345 6.42 -6.86 8.04
C CYS A 345 6.54 -6.35 9.48
N ILE A 346 5.89 -7.08 10.39
CA ILE A 346 5.65 -6.71 11.78
C ILE A 346 6.43 -7.68 12.67
N PRO A 347 7.35 -7.20 13.53
CA PRO A 347 7.95 -8.03 14.57
C PRO A 347 6.89 -8.60 15.50
N VAL A 348 6.92 -9.91 15.78
CA VAL A 348 5.86 -10.59 16.57
C VAL A 348 5.68 -10.00 17.96
N GLU A 349 6.74 -9.41 18.53
CA GLU A 349 6.71 -8.70 19.82
C GLU A 349 5.59 -7.64 19.86
N HIS A 350 5.28 -6.98 18.75
CA HIS A 350 4.19 -5.99 18.71
C HIS A 350 2.81 -6.63 18.92
N ILE A 351 2.59 -7.82 18.35
CA ILE A 351 1.33 -8.54 18.48
C ILE A 351 1.19 -9.07 19.92
N GLU A 352 2.28 -9.56 20.51
CA GLU A 352 2.29 -10.08 21.88
C GLU A 352 2.17 -8.99 22.94
N ASP A 353 2.96 -7.92 22.81
CA ASP A 353 3.00 -6.84 23.81
C ASP A 353 1.76 -5.94 23.73
N ARG A 354 1.25 -5.71 22.52
CA ARG A 354 0.16 -4.76 22.30
C ARG A 354 -1.17 -5.39 21.97
N GLY A 355 -1.22 -6.67 21.60
CA GLY A 355 -2.44 -7.38 21.20
C GLY A 355 -2.76 -7.23 19.71
N LEU A 356 -3.72 -8.04 19.26
CA LEU A 356 -4.20 -8.15 17.88
C LEU A 356 -4.89 -6.84 17.40
N PRO A 357 -5.18 -6.71 16.10
CA PRO A 357 -5.97 -5.60 15.56
C PRO A 357 -7.37 -5.46 16.19
N LEU A 358 -7.98 -4.28 16.03
CA LEU A 358 -9.38 -4.08 16.40
C LEU A 358 -10.33 -4.85 15.47
N PRO A 359 -11.50 -5.32 15.96
CA PRO A 359 -12.52 -6.03 15.17
C PRO A 359 -13.35 -5.09 14.31
N VAL A 360 -12.68 -4.34 13.43
CA VAL A 360 -13.31 -3.64 12.32
C VAL A 360 -13.36 -4.58 11.10
N PHE A 361 -14.30 -4.37 10.18
CA PHE A 361 -14.39 -5.23 9.00
C PHE A 361 -13.30 -4.91 7.96
N VAL A 362 -13.17 -3.62 7.61
CA VAL A 362 -12.19 -3.08 6.66
C VAL A 362 -11.93 -1.60 6.99
N ARG A 363 -10.76 -1.08 6.61
CA ARG A 363 -10.31 0.32 6.70
C ARG A 363 -9.89 0.76 8.11
N GLY A 364 -8.66 1.25 8.22
CA GLY A 364 -8.13 1.90 9.42
C GLY A 364 -7.57 0.93 10.46
N ASP A 365 -7.67 -0.37 10.22
CA ASP A 365 -7.01 -1.46 10.94
C ASP A 365 -5.49 -1.33 10.90
N ASP A 366 -4.93 -1.09 9.72
CA ASP A 366 -3.51 -0.81 9.47
C ASP A 366 -3.01 0.47 10.18
N VAL A 367 -3.81 1.54 10.08
CA VAL A 367 -3.57 2.82 10.73
C VAL A 367 -3.60 2.66 12.25
N GLU A 368 -4.66 2.06 12.81
CA GLU A 368 -4.79 1.85 14.25
C GLU A 368 -3.61 1.06 14.79
N PHE A 369 -3.30 -0.07 14.14
CA PHE A 369 -2.26 -0.96 14.61
C PHE A 369 -0.90 -0.26 14.60
N SER A 370 -0.57 0.48 13.53
CA SER A 370 0.68 1.23 13.43
C SER A 370 0.79 2.33 14.49
N LEU A 371 -0.25 3.16 14.63
CA LEU A 371 -0.23 4.33 15.53
C LEU A 371 -0.23 3.91 17.00
N ARG A 372 -0.94 2.83 17.34
CA ARG A 372 -0.91 2.24 18.69
C ARG A 372 0.48 1.72 19.04
N ASN A 373 1.14 1.05 18.09
CA ASN A 373 2.43 0.40 18.32
C ASN A 373 3.62 1.37 18.32
N LYS A 374 3.54 2.49 17.58
CA LYS A 374 4.63 3.45 17.38
C LYS A 374 5.98 2.76 17.04
N PRO A 375 6.01 1.89 16.02
CA PRO A 375 7.14 0.99 15.79
C PRO A 375 8.40 1.69 15.25
N GLY A 376 8.26 2.87 14.64
CA GLY A 376 9.25 3.36 13.67
C GLY A 376 9.16 2.55 12.37
N PHE A 377 9.74 3.09 11.29
CA PHE A 377 9.55 2.52 9.95
C PHE A 377 10.87 2.37 9.21
N ILE A 378 11.00 1.21 8.55
CA ILE A 378 12.03 0.92 7.56
C ILE A 378 11.34 0.82 6.21
N ALA A 379 11.83 1.55 5.22
CA ALA A 379 11.46 1.37 3.82
C ALA A 379 12.72 1.45 2.96
N LEU A 380 12.83 0.58 1.97
CA LEU A 380 14.00 0.46 1.09
C LEU A 380 13.54 0.26 -0.36
N ASN A 381 14.25 0.89 -1.30
CA ASN A 381 14.08 0.61 -2.72
C ASN A 381 14.27 -0.88 -3.03
N GLY A 382 13.37 -1.41 -3.86
CA GLY A 382 13.33 -2.81 -4.26
C GLY A 382 12.59 -3.73 -3.30
N ILE A 383 12.05 -3.21 -2.19
CA ILE A 383 11.01 -3.90 -1.42
C ILE A 383 9.68 -3.24 -1.78
N CYS A 384 8.94 -3.87 -2.68
CA CYS A 384 7.67 -3.36 -3.18
C CYS A 384 6.72 -4.45 -3.68
N ILE A 385 5.49 -4.03 -3.93
CA ILE A 385 4.46 -4.76 -4.67
C ILE A 385 3.77 -3.81 -5.65
N TRP A 386 3.01 -4.35 -6.59
CA TRP A 386 2.08 -3.56 -7.42
C TRP A 386 0.66 -3.88 -7.05
N HIS A 387 -0.10 -2.85 -6.70
CA HIS A 387 -1.50 -2.96 -6.30
C HIS A 387 -2.36 -2.13 -7.23
N VAL A 388 -3.57 -2.60 -7.52
CA VAL A 388 -4.53 -1.81 -8.30
C VAL A 388 -4.88 -0.54 -7.52
N GLY A 389 -4.55 0.62 -8.08
CA GLY A 389 -4.66 1.91 -7.39
C GLY A 389 -6.07 2.24 -6.89
N PHE A 390 -6.15 3.20 -5.98
CA PHE A 390 -7.43 3.70 -5.44
C PHE A 390 -8.16 4.64 -6.40
N ALA A 391 -7.49 5.11 -7.46
CA ALA A 391 -8.04 6.05 -8.43
C ALA A 391 -9.22 5.43 -9.20
N GLY A 392 -10.38 6.11 -9.18
CA GLY A 392 -11.59 5.65 -9.88
C GLY A 392 -12.44 4.62 -9.13
N LYS A 393 -12.00 4.14 -7.95
CA LYS A 393 -12.72 3.16 -7.11
C LYS A 393 -13.54 3.78 -5.96
N PHE A 394 -13.94 5.05 -6.07
CA PHE A 394 -14.72 5.70 -5.01
C PHE A 394 -16.02 4.92 -4.74
N ASN A 395 -16.14 4.39 -3.53
CA ASN A 395 -17.32 3.69 -3.03
C ASN A 395 -17.83 4.46 -1.80
N ALA A 396 -19.04 5.03 -1.88
CA ALA A 396 -19.55 5.88 -0.81
C ALA A 396 -19.73 5.12 0.51
N ALA A 397 -20.15 3.85 0.48
CA ALA A 397 -20.26 3.02 1.68
C ALA A 397 -18.91 2.81 2.37
N MET A 398 -17.84 2.58 1.60
CA MET A 398 -16.49 2.47 2.17
C MET A 398 -16.00 3.81 2.72
N GLU A 399 -16.07 4.85 1.90
CA GLU A 399 -15.37 6.11 2.17
C GLU A 399 -16.15 7.04 3.12
N LEU A 400 -17.47 6.90 3.19
CA LEU A 400 -18.32 7.77 4.01
C LEU A 400 -18.94 7.06 5.22
N TYR A 401 -19.12 5.73 5.15
CA TYR A 401 -19.56 4.95 6.31
C TYR A 401 -18.39 4.26 7.03
N GLN A 402 -17.69 3.31 6.39
CA GLN A 402 -16.66 2.50 7.07
C GLN A 402 -15.53 3.34 7.63
N VAL A 403 -14.90 4.19 6.79
CA VAL A 403 -13.79 5.06 7.22
C VAL A 403 -14.19 5.90 8.43
N HIS A 404 -15.33 6.58 8.37
CA HIS A 404 -15.71 7.52 9.43
C HIS A 404 -16.19 6.82 10.71
N ARG A 405 -16.94 5.71 10.60
CA ARG A 405 -17.33 4.91 11.77
C ARG A 405 -16.07 4.41 12.46
N ASN A 406 -15.14 3.84 11.70
CA ASN A 406 -13.90 3.29 12.24
C ASN A 406 -13.01 4.40 12.80
N SER A 407 -12.92 5.60 12.19
CA SER A 407 -12.18 6.72 12.77
C SER A 407 -12.65 7.07 14.18
N PHE A 408 -13.97 7.10 14.43
CA PHE A 408 -14.49 7.32 15.78
C PHE A 408 -14.19 6.15 16.72
N VAL A 409 -14.38 4.90 16.27
CA VAL A 409 -14.09 3.70 17.07
C VAL A 409 -12.62 3.65 17.47
N ILE A 410 -11.71 3.83 16.51
CA ILE A 410 -10.26 3.77 16.70
C ILE A 410 -9.78 4.90 17.61
N GLN A 411 -10.25 6.14 17.40
CA GLN A 411 -9.92 7.26 18.27
C GLN A 411 -10.39 6.99 19.71
N ALA A 412 -11.61 6.49 19.87
CA ALA A 412 -12.21 6.23 21.17
C ALA A 412 -11.53 5.06 21.90
N ALA A 413 -11.36 3.92 21.24
CA ALA A 413 -10.84 2.69 21.84
C ALA A 413 -9.33 2.78 22.12
N SER A 414 -8.54 3.13 21.10
CA SER A 414 -7.07 3.08 21.16
C SER A 414 -6.45 4.36 21.70
N GLY A 415 -7.23 5.44 21.81
CA GLY A 415 -6.74 6.74 22.30
C GLY A 415 -5.76 7.44 21.35
N ILE A 416 -5.74 7.04 20.07
CA ILE A 416 -4.91 7.67 19.03
C ILE A 416 -5.65 8.84 18.38
N CYS A 417 -4.94 9.72 17.66
CA CYS A 417 -5.52 10.85 16.92
C CYS A 417 -6.41 11.77 17.77
N GLN A 418 -6.13 11.95 19.07
CA GLN A 418 -7.00 12.72 20.00
C GLN A 418 -7.07 14.22 19.66
N ASP A 419 -6.12 14.72 18.89
CA ASP A 419 -6.06 16.09 18.37
C ASP A 419 -6.85 16.28 17.06
N VAL A 420 -7.46 15.23 16.51
CA VAL A 420 -8.24 15.27 15.27
C VAL A 420 -9.75 15.38 15.54
N ASP A 421 -10.39 16.40 14.97
CA ASP A 421 -11.86 16.57 15.04
C ASP A 421 -12.58 15.82 13.89
N PHE A 422 -12.77 14.52 14.05
CA PHE A 422 -13.51 13.71 13.09
C PHE A 422 -14.98 14.14 12.94
N LEU A 423 -15.58 14.74 13.98
CA LEU A 423 -16.94 15.26 13.89
C LEU A 423 -17.02 16.48 12.97
N ALA A 424 -16.04 17.39 13.04
CA ALA A 424 -15.94 18.52 12.11
C ALA A 424 -15.75 18.06 10.67
N ARG A 425 -14.94 17.01 10.44
CA ARG A 425 -14.78 16.38 9.12
C ARG A 425 -16.12 15.85 8.60
N VAL A 426 -16.83 15.03 9.37
CA VAL A 426 -18.16 14.50 8.98
C VAL A 426 -19.15 15.63 8.74
N LYS A 427 -19.18 16.65 9.59
CA LYS A 427 -20.03 17.84 9.41
C LYS A 427 -19.74 18.54 8.09
N GLY A 428 -18.47 18.73 7.75
CA GLY A 428 -18.04 19.32 6.49
C GLY A 428 -18.51 18.52 5.28
N MET A 429 -18.30 17.19 5.31
CA MET A 429 -18.72 16.30 4.23
C MET A 429 -20.24 16.23 4.09
N PHE A 430 -20.97 16.13 5.20
CA PHE A 430 -22.43 16.09 5.21
C PHE A 430 -23.03 17.28 4.47
N TRP A 431 -22.58 18.51 4.78
CA TRP A 431 -23.08 19.71 4.10
C TRP A 431 -22.64 19.80 2.64
N LYS A 432 -21.44 19.34 2.29
CA LYS A 432 -21.01 19.22 0.88
C LYS A 432 -21.93 18.27 0.12
N ASP A 433 -22.26 17.11 0.69
CA ASP A 433 -23.13 16.11 0.09
C ASP A 433 -24.58 16.58 -0.06
N ILE A 434 -25.14 17.20 0.97
CA ILE A 434 -26.48 17.83 0.91
C ILE A 434 -26.56 18.85 -0.22
N THR A 435 -25.54 19.69 -0.37
CA THR A 435 -25.54 20.78 -1.35
C THR A 435 -25.19 20.33 -2.78
N ARG A 436 -24.59 19.15 -2.97
CA ARG A 436 -24.42 18.51 -4.29
C ARG A 436 -25.46 17.43 -4.60
N PHE A 437 -26.54 17.38 -3.81
CA PHE A 437 -27.67 16.45 -3.94
C PHE A 437 -27.30 14.97 -3.81
N ALA A 438 -26.16 14.66 -3.18
CA ALA A 438 -25.71 13.31 -2.87
C ALA A 438 -26.36 12.83 -1.56
N TYR A 439 -27.69 12.67 -1.56
CA TYR A 439 -28.43 12.41 -0.33
C TYR A 439 -28.11 11.05 0.30
N ASN A 440 -27.79 10.04 -0.50
CA ASN A 440 -27.39 8.73 0.03
C ASN A 440 -26.04 8.81 0.74
N ASN A 441 -25.09 9.58 0.18
CA ASN A 441 -23.81 9.87 0.82
C ASN A 441 -23.98 10.56 2.18
N ALA A 442 -24.87 11.57 2.23
CA ALA A 442 -25.21 12.25 3.47
C ALA A 442 -25.89 11.31 4.50
N GLU A 443 -26.63 10.30 4.05
CA GLU A 443 -27.22 9.27 4.92
C GLU A 443 -26.14 8.34 5.50
N LEU A 444 -25.21 7.87 4.67
CA LEU A 444 -24.07 7.02 5.10
C LEU A 444 -23.22 7.68 6.19
N LEU A 445 -23.01 9.00 6.10
CA LEU A 445 -22.32 9.79 7.13
C LEU A 445 -23.11 9.91 8.44
N ILE A 446 -24.43 9.85 8.39
CA ILE A 446 -25.25 9.80 9.61
C ILE A 446 -25.17 8.39 10.22
N ASP A 447 -25.28 7.36 9.38
CA ASP A 447 -25.22 5.96 9.81
C ASP A 447 -23.89 5.67 10.54
N SER A 448 -22.78 6.24 10.07
CA SER A 448 -21.47 6.02 10.71
C SER A 448 -21.40 6.55 12.15
N ILE A 449 -21.98 7.74 12.41
CA ILE A 449 -22.06 8.29 13.77
C ILE A 449 -23.06 7.48 14.61
N GLU A 450 -24.22 7.11 14.06
CA GLU A 450 -25.23 6.36 14.80
C GLU A 450 -24.72 5.00 15.26
N ASP A 451 -24.01 4.28 14.38
CA ASP A 451 -23.43 2.98 14.66
C ASP A 451 -22.28 3.07 15.66
N TYR A 452 -21.41 4.07 15.55
CA TYR A 452 -20.40 4.37 16.58
C TYR A 452 -21.06 4.56 17.97
N LEU A 453 -22.14 5.35 18.03
CA LEU A 453 -22.88 5.64 19.26
C LEU A 453 -23.70 4.47 19.82
N LYS A 454 -23.68 3.29 19.18
CA LYS A 454 -24.22 2.05 19.78
C LYS A 454 -23.23 1.43 20.77
N GLY A 455 -21.95 1.79 20.71
CA GLY A 455 -20.92 1.36 21.66
C GLY A 455 -20.18 0.07 21.25
N PRO A 456 -19.19 -0.35 22.05
CA PRO A 456 -18.27 -1.44 21.74
C PRO A 456 -18.97 -2.78 21.50
N GLU A 457 -19.96 -3.14 22.32
CA GLU A 457 -20.73 -4.39 22.18
C GLU A 457 -21.34 -4.56 20.80
N TYR A 458 -21.83 -3.47 20.22
CA TYR A 458 -22.37 -3.51 18.86
C TYR A 458 -21.27 -3.79 17.82
N ILE A 459 -20.11 -3.15 17.95
CA ILE A 459 -18.99 -3.34 17.02
C ILE A 459 -18.41 -4.75 17.13
N MET A 460 -18.25 -5.27 18.35
CA MET A 460 -17.70 -6.60 18.62
C MET A 460 -18.56 -7.75 18.05
N HIS A 461 -19.86 -7.53 17.89
CA HIS A 461 -20.81 -8.53 17.39
C HIS A 461 -21.40 -8.15 16.02
N LEU A 462 -20.87 -7.11 15.37
CA LEU A 462 -21.38 -6.66 14.08
C LEU A 462 -21.07 -7.70 13.01
N ASP A 463 -22.12 -8.20 12.35
CA ASP A 463 -21.98 -8.88 11.06
C ASP A 463 -21.51 -7.86 10.02
N GLY A 464 -20.21 -7.87 9.77
CA GLY A 464 -19.57 -6.92 8.87
C GLY A 464 -19.96 -7.13 7.40
N GLU A 465 -20.26 -8.35 6.97
CA GLU A 465 -20.72 -8.64 5.62
C GLU A 465 -22.14 -8.10 5.41
N GLN A 466 -23.06 -8.40 6.32
CA GLN A 466 -24.42 -7.89 6.27
C GLN A 466 -24.41 -6.35 6.31
N SER A 467 -23.67 -5.77 7.25
CA SER A 467 -23.51 -4.30 7.34
C SER A 467 -22.99 -3.73 6.02
N LEU A 468 -21.96 -4.34 5.44
CA LEU A 468 -21.39 -3.85 4.19
C LEU A 468 -22.40 -3.94 3.04
N LYS A 469 -23.18 -5.02 2.94
CA LYS A 469 -24.22 -5.20 1.93
C LYS A 469 -25.32 -4.13 2.06
N GLU A 470 -25.79 -3.86 3.28
CA GLU A 470 -26.80 -2.86 3.57
C GLU A 470 -26.34 -1.44 3.19
N HIS A 471 -25.09 -1.10 3.51
CA HIS A 471 -24.54 0.21 3.20
C HIS A 471 -24.17 0.34 1.70
N ASN A 472 -23.67 -0.72 1.06
CA ASN A 472 -23.43 -0.73 -0.38
C ASN A 472 -24.72 -0.56 -1.19
N ALA A 473 -25.87 -1.02 -0.69
CA ALA A 473 -27.17 -0.78 -1.35
C ALA A 473 -27.55 0.71 -1.43
N LYS A 474 -26.91 1.58 -0.62
CA LYS A 474 -27.08 3.03 -0.66
C LYS A 474 -26.17 3.71 -1.68
N ASN A 475 -25.15 3.02 -2.20
CA ASN A 475 -24.32 3.58 -3.27
C ASN A 475 -25.17 3.95 -4.48
N GLU A 476 -24.87 5.09 -5.10
CA GLU A 476 -25.55 5.50 -6.32
C GLU A 476 -25.18 4.56 -7.47
N LYS A 477 -26.18 4.09 -8.21
CA LYS A 477 -25.96 3.25 -9.39
C LYS A 477 -25.49 4.14 -10.54
N LEU A 478 -24.21 4.01 -10.89
CA LEU A 478 -23.65 4.71 -12.03
C LEU A 478 -24.05 4.00 -13.33
N VAL A 479 -24.39 4.79 -14.35
CA VAL A 479 -24.68 4.32 -15.71
C VAL A 479 -23.65 4.89 -16.69
N PRO A 480 -23.43 4.25 -17.85
CA PRO A 480 -22.61 4.81 -18.92
C PRO A 480 -23.00 6.26 -19.24
N LEU A 481 -22.02 7.13 -19.49
CA LEU A 481 -22.26 8.55 -19.75
C LEU A 481 -23.16 8.81 -20.98
N ALA A 482 -23.11 7.92 -21.97
CA ALA A 482 -23.99 7.96 -23.14
C ALA A 482 -25.48 7.92 -22.76
N GLU A 483 -25.87 7.11 -21.77
CA GLU A 483 -27.26 7.03 -21.28
C GLU A 483 -27.70 8.34 -20.60
N LEU A 484 -26.75 9.11 -20.09
CA LEU A 484 -27.01 10.43 -19.51
C LEU A 484 -27.03 11.55 -20.55
N GLY A 485 -26.83 11.24 -21.83
CA GLY A 485 -26.78 12.20 -22.93
C GLY A 485 -25.39 12.81 -23.16
N TYR A 486 -24.33 12.16 -22.68
CA TYR A 486 -22.94 12.59 -22.83
C TYR A 486 -22.13 11.51 -23.56
N ALA A 487 -22.36 11.37 -24.86
CA ALA A 487 -21.53 10.54 -25.74
C ALA A 487 -20.32 11.37 -26.22
N GLY A 488 -19.10 10.89 -25.99
CA GLY A 488 -17.86 11.60 -26.32
C GLY A 488 -17.38 12.54 -25.21
N ASP A 489 -16.72 13.64 -25.61
CA ASP A 489 -16.11 14.57 -24.67
C ASP A 489 -17.13 15.30 -23.79
N LEU A 490 -16.83 15.38 -22.50
CA LEU A 490 -17.66 16.11 -21.55
C LEU A 490 -17.61 17.62 -21.87
N PRO A 491 -18.77 18.33 -21.93
CA PRO A 491 -18.83 19.78 -22.16
C PRO A 491 -18.01 20.62 -21.19
N THR A 492 -17.79 20.10 -19.97
CA THR A 492 -16.95 20.73 -18.94
C THR A 492 -16.24 19.64 -18.15
N ASP A 493 -14.95 19.84 -17.88
CA ASP A 493 -14.19 18.91 -17.04
C ASP A 493 -14.73 18.90 -15.59
N PRO A 494 -15.17 17.76 -15.03
CA PRO A 494 -15.74 17.69 -13.67
C PRO A 494 -14.80 18.22 -12.58
N TYR A 495 -13.48 18.12 -12.77
CA TYR A 495 -12.46 18.53 -11.80
C TYR A 495 -11.99 19.99 -11.95
N LYS A 496 -12.47 20.73 -12.96
CA LYS A 496 -12.18 22.17 -13.07
C LYS A 496 -12.78 22.93 -11.89
N TYR A 497 -11.95 23.64 -11.13
CA TYR A 497 -12.41 24.47 -10.03
C TYR A 497 -13.10 25.74 -10.53
N GLU A 498 -14.21 26.10 -9.89
CA GLU A 498 -15.00 27.31 -10.15
C GLU A 498 -15.38 27.97 -8.83
N SER A 499 -15.00 29.24 -8.67
CA SER A 499 -15.21 29.99 -7.44
C SER A 499 -16.59 30.66 -7.41
N LEU A 500 -17.12 30.82 -6.20
CA LEU A 500 -18.25 31.69 -5.92
C LEU A 500 -17.75 33.01 -5.35
N ASN A 501 -18.31 34.13 -5.81
CA ASN A 501 -18.09 35.43 -5.16
C ASN A 501 -18.78 35.48 -3.78
N LEU A 502 -18.46 36.49 -2.98
CA LEU A 502 -18.91 36.56 -1.58
C LEU A 502 -20.44 36.53 -1.43
N PHE A 503 -21.16 37.28 -2.26
CA PHE A 503 -22.62 37.29 -2.27
C PHE A 503 -23.21 35.91 -2.62
N ARG A 504 -22.70 35.26 -3.68
CA ARG A 504 -23.14 33.91 -4.08
C ARG A 504 -22.79 32.86 -3.02
N LYS A 505 -21.65 32.98 -2.33
CA LYS A 505 -21.31 32.12 -1.18
C LYS A 505 -22.34 32.28 -0.06
N ALA A 506 -22.70 33.52 0.29
CA ALA A 506 -23.72 33.78 1.31
C ALA A 506 -25.08 33.17 0.90
N MET A 507 -25.53 33.42 -0.33
CA MET A 507 -26.75 32.82 -0.87
C MET A 507 -26.71 31.29 -0.89
N TYR A 508 -25.58 30.70 -1.25
CA TYR A 508 -25.38 29.25 -1.25
C TYR A 508 -25.56 28.64 0.13
N VAL A 509 -25.00 29.27 1.17
CA VAL A 509 -25.14 28.78 2.55
C VAL A 509 -26.56 29.02 3.07
N LEU A 510 -27.07 30.26 2.97
CA LEU A 510 -28.36 30.65 3.54
C LEU A 510 -29.54 29.90 2.94
N THR A 511 -29.45 29.52 1.66
CA THR A 511 -30.53 28.81 0.96
C THR A 511 -30.32 27.30 0.89
N ILE A 512 -29.21 26.80 1.45
CA ILE A 512 -28.73 25.41 1.32
C ILE A 512 -28.67 25.05 -0.17
N ASN A 513 -27.89 25.80 -0.94
CA ASN A 513 -27.79 25.70 -2.40
C ASN A 513 -29.16 25.70 -3.12
N GLY A 514 -30.07 26.59 -2.71
CA GLY A 514 -31.37 26.75 -3.34
C GLY A 514 -32.50 25.82 -2.88
N HIS A 515 -32.27 24.94 -1.90
CA HIS A 515 -33.34 24.10 -1.32
C HIS A 515 -34.45 24.92 -0.65
N LEU A 516 -34.13 26.09 -0.10
CA LEU A 516 -35.11 27.01 0.50
C LEU A 516 -35.79 27.95 -0.50
N LEU A 517 -35.37 27.93 -1.77
CA LEU A 517 -35.92 28.82 -2.79
C LEU A 517 -36.97 28.11 -3.66
N PRO A 518 -37.95 28.83 -4.23
CA PRO A 518 -38.87 28.29 -5.23
C PRO A 518 -38.17 27.77 -6.49
N ASN A 519 -38.78 26.78 -7.15
CA ASN A 519 -38.21 26.13 -8.33
C ASN A 519 -37.96 27.07 -9.53
N PHE A 520 -38.65 28.20 -9.66
CA PHE A 520 -38.42 29.13 -10.77
C PHE A 520 -37.11 29.93 -10.61
N MET A 521 -36.56 30.02 -9.39
CA MET A 521 -35.27 30.68 -9.13
C MET A 521 -34.06 29.78 -9.40
N LEU A 522 -34.28 28.47 -9.60
CA LEU A 522 -33.23 27.50 -9.85
C LEU A 522 -33.00 27.31 -11.35
N ARG A 523 -31.72 27.22 -11.74
CA ARG A 523 -31.27 26.98 -13.11
C ARG A 523 -31.65 25.56 -13.54
N ARG A 524 -32.31 25.46 -14.70
CA ARG A 524 -32.81 24.19 -15.26
C ARG A 524 -31.72 23.38 -15.96
N THR A 525 -30.73 24.05 -16.55
CA THR A 525 -29.62 23.37 -17.25
C THR A 525 -28.78 22.57 -16.25
N PRO A 526 -28.63 21.24 -16.46
CA PRO A 526 -27.76 20.41 -15.65
C PRO A 526 -26.32 20.91 -15.66
N TYR A 527 -25.52 20.48 -14.68
CA TYR A 527 -24.09 20.79 -14.66
C TYR A 527 -23.29 19.57 -14.23
N ILE A 528 -22.11 19.41 -14.84
CA ILE A 528 -21.23 18.26 -14.62
C ILE A 528 -20.34 18.54 -13.41
N ILE A 529 -20.28 17.58 -12.50
CA ILE A 529 -19.46 17.62 -11.29
C ILE A 529 -18.72 16.29 -11.12
N ALA A 530 -17.67 16.28 -10.30
CA ALA A 530 -17.02 15.04 -9.93
C ALA A 530 -17.93 14.18 -9.03
N TYR A 531 -17.88 12.86 -9.24
CA TYR A 531 -18.60 11.89 -8.42
C TYR A 531 -17.95 11.66 -7.04
N ASP A 532 -16.62 11.73 -6.98
CA ASP A 532 -15.76 11.39 -5.84
C ASP A 532 -15.65 12.51 -4.78
N TRP A 533 -14.54 12.58 -4.04
CA TRP A 533 -14.29 13.58 -2.99
C TRP A 533 -14.16 15.01 -3.51
N PHE A 534 -13.92 15.22 -4.81
CA PHE A 534 -13.64 16.55 -5.35
C PHE A 534 -14.91 17.42 -5.34
N PHE A 535 -14.84 18.55 -4.62
CA PHE A 535 -16.01 19.41 -4.37
C PHE A 535 -15.81 20.81 -4.93
N VAL A 536 -16.68 21.22 -5.86
CA VAL A 536 -16.66 22.54 -6.47
C VAL A 536 -18.01 23.26 -6.29
N PRO A 537 -18.15 24.15 -5.29
CA PRO A 537 -19.43 24.79 -5.00
C PRO A 537 -19.91 25.71 -6.14
N GLY A 538 -19.00 26.27 -6.93
CA GLY A 538 -19.33 27.08 -8.12
C GLY A 538 -20.24 26.34 -9.11
N LYS A 539 -19.93 25.06 -9.34
CA LYS A 539 -20.65 24.19 -10.26
C LYS A 539 -22.02 23.76 -9.74
N ASN A 540 -22.14 23.61 -8.43
CA ASN A 540 -23.36 23.20 -7.74
C ASN A 540 -24.41 24.35 -7.69
N TYR A 541 -23.95 25.60 -7.75
CA TYR A 541 -24.72 26.78 -7.37
C TYR A 541 -26.06 26.92 -8.10
N MET A 542 -27.15 26.85 -7.33
CA MET A 542 -28.52 27.14 -7.76
C MET A 542 -29.02 26.26 -8.93
N LYS A 543 -28.53 25.02 -9.02
CA LYS A 543 -28.93 24.04 -10.04
C LYS A 543 -30.13 23.21 -9.57
N LYS A 544 -30.97 22.76 -10.51
CA LYS A 544 -31.99 21.73 -10.23
C LYS A 544 -31.43 20.31 -10.34
N THR A 545 -30.51 20.11 -11.26
CA THR A 545 -29.95 18.81 -11.61
C THR A 545 -28.44 18.94 -11.77
N LEU A 546 -27.73 17.96 -11.24
CA LEU A 546 -26.29 17.79 -11.37
C LEU A 546 -26.03 16.43 -12.01
N VAL A 547 -24.98 16.33 -12.82
CA VAL A 547 -24.51 15.08 -13.41
C VAL A 547 -23.17 14.78 -12.76
N ALA A 548 -23.18 13.86 -11.81
CA ALA A 548 -21.98 13.45 -11.09
C ALA A 548 -21.25 12.38 -11.91
N VAL A 549 -20.03 12.66 -12.31
CA VAL A 549 -19.28 11.86 -13.27
C VAL A 549 -18.07 11.21 -12.62
N ASN A 550 -17.94 9.89 -12.80
CA ASN A 550 -16.70 9.17 -12.64
C ASN A 550 -15.97 9.16 -13.98
N LYS A 551 -15.02 10.08 -14.14
CA LYS A 551 -14.31 10.30 -15.41
C LYS A 551 -13.51 9.06 -15.86
N ASN A 552 -12.84 8.40 -14.92
CA ASN A 552 -12.00 7.23 -15.22
C ASN A 552 -12.85 6.02 -15.64
N GLY A 553 -13.99 5.84 -14.98
CA GLY A 553 -14.91 4.74 -15.27
C GLY A 553 -15.86 5.00 -16.44
N GLY A 554 -15.81 6.18 -17.09
CA GLY A 554 -16.74 6.52 -18.18
C GLY A 554 -18.23 6.47 -17.80
N THR A 555 -18.53 6.65 -16.51
CA THR A 555 -19.87 6.46 -15.94
C THR A 555 -20.30 7.67 -15.11
N GLY A 556 -21.59 7.78 -14.80
CA GLY A 556 -22.10 8.86 -13.97
C GLY A 556 -23.52 8.62 -13.46
N VAL A 557 -24.06 9.60 -12.73
CA VAL A 557 -25.42 9.58 -12.21
C VAL A 557 -26.03 10.98 -12.20
N ARG A 558 -27.33 11.08 -12.47
CA ARG A 558 -28.08 12.33 -12.35
C ARG A 558 -28.59 12.51 -10.92
N ARG A 559 -28.16 13.58 -10.27
CA ARG A 559 -28.65 14.01 -8.95
C ARG A 559 -29.61 15.18 -9.11
N THR A 560 -30.80 15.08 -8.54
CA THR A 560 -31.82 16.13 -8.63
C THR A 560 -32.21 16.63 -7.25
N ILE A 561 -32.46 17.93 -7.13
CA ILE A 561 -32.87 18.54 -5.87
C ILE A 561 -34.13 17.87 -5.31
N ASN A 562 -34.05 17.38 -4.07
CA ASN A 562 -35.15 16.75 -3.34
C ASN A 562 -35.27 17.35 -1.94
N ARG A 563 -36.18 18.34 -1.80
CA ARG A 563 -36.38 19.07 -0.53
C ARG A 563 -36.85 18.15 0.59
N LYS A 564 -37.76 17.23 0.32
CA LYS A 564 -38.28 16.28 1.32
C LYS A 564 -37.15 15.44 1.90
N ARG A 565 -36.31 14.86 1.05
CA ARG A 565 -35.15 14.06 1.47
C ARG A 565 -34.09 14.91 2.18
N CYS A 566 -33.77 16.09 1.65
CA CYS A 566 -32.84 17.03 2.27
C CYS A 566 -33.23 17.38 3.71
N PHE A 567 -34.45 17.87 3.94
CA PHE A 567 -34.89 18.27 5.28
C PHE A 567 -35.09 17.09 6.23
N ALA A 568 -35.48 15.91 5.72
CA ALA A 568 -35.52 14.69 6.52
C ALA A 568 -34.12 14.29 7.02
N LEU A 569 -33.11 14.33 6.15
CA LEU A 569 -31.72 14.04 6.52
C LEU A 569 -31.15 15.10 7.48
N ILE A 570 -31.40 16.39 7.25
CA ILE A 570 -30.99 17.45 8.19
C ILE A 570 -31.63 17.23 9.57
N LYS A 571 -32.91 16.82 9.64
CA LYS A 571 -33.57 16.49 10.91
C LYS A 571 -32.92 15.29 11.59
N ARG A 572 -32.66 14.20 10.86
CA ARG A 572 -31.97 13.01 11.38
C ARG A 572 -30.56 13.36 11.88
N TYR A 573 -29.77 14.04 11.06
CA TYR A 573 -28.42 14.52 11.40
C TYR A 573 -28.41 15.35 12.68
N ARG A 574 -29.33 16.32 12.84
CA ARG A 574 -29.44 17.12 14.07
C ARG A 574 -29.77 16.28 15.30
N LYS A 575 -30.65 15.27 15.17
CA LYS A 575 -30.97 14.34 16.26
C LYS A 575 -29.74 13.53 16.67
N VAL A 576 -28.98 13.04 15.70
CA VAL A 576 -27.76 12.26 15.93
C VAL A 576 -26.67 13.11 16.57
N LEU A 577 -26.46 14.33 16.09
CA LEU A 577 -25.53 15.27 16.73
C LEU A 577 -25.95 15.63 18.16
N ALA A 578 -27.24 15.77 18.43
CA ALA A 578 -27.72 16.02 19.79
C ALA A 578 -27.43 14.81 20.70
N LYS A 579 -27.62 13.58 20.20
CA LYS A 579 -27.23 12.35 20.90
C LYS A 579 -25.71 12.31 21.13
N TYR A 580 -24.91 12.52 20.09
CA TYR A 580 -23.44 12.56 20.18
C TYR A 580 -22.97 13.53 21.26
N LYS A 581 -23.44 14.79 21.22
CA LYS A 581 -23.06 15.80 22.22
C LYS A 581 -23.42 15.37 23.65
N LYS A 582 -24.52 14.64 23.84
CA LYS A 582 -24.97 14.17 25.14
C LYS A 582 -24.17 12.96 25.64
N THR A 583 -23.82 12.01 24.76
CA THR A 583 -23.35 10.68 25.19
C THR A 583 -21.94 10.31 24.73
N HIS A 584 -21.25 11.12 23.91
CA HIS A 584 -19.97 10.73 23.32
C HIS A 584 -18.90 10.40 24.37
N VAL A 585 -18.84 11.12 25.49
CA VAL A 585 -17.88 10.84 26.58
C VAL A 585 -18.12 9.47 27.21
N GLU A 586 -19.38 9.11 27.46
CA GLU A 586 -19.75 7.80 28.00
C GLU A 586 -19.44 6.67 27.00
N VAL A 587 -19.77 6.90 25.72
CA VAL A 587 -19.49 5.96 24.62
C VAL A 587 -17.98 5.76 24.45
N GLU A 588 -17.21 6.83 24.47
CA GLU A 588 -15.75 6.79 24.38
C GLU A 588 -15.15 5.99 25.54
N GLN A 589 -15.58 6.25 26.77
CA GLN A 589 -15.13 5.48 27.93
C GLN A 589 -15.50 3.99 27.81
N ALA A 590 -16.68 3.67 27.27
CA ALA A 590 -17.07 2.29 27.02
C ALA A 590 -16.12 1.60 26.02
N TYR A 591 -15.77 2.26 24.91
CA TYR A 591 -14.77 1.74 23.97
C TYR A 591 -13.40 1.54 24.64
N ARG A 592 -12.92 2.51 25.44
CA ARG A 592 -11.67 2.38 26.19
C ARG A 592 -11.69 1.19 27.15
N ASN A 593 -12.82 0.94 27.82
CA ASN A 593 -12.96 -0.17 28.76
C ASN A 593 -12.96 -1.53 28.05
N ALA A 594 -13.57 -1.63 26.86
CA ALA A 594 -13.62 -2.86 26.08
C ALA A 594 -12.36 -3.09 25.22
N PHE A 595 -11.49 -2.09 25.10
CA PHE A 595 -10.33 -2.12 24.20
C PHE A 595 -9.40 -3.30 24.50
N ASP A 596 -9.14 -3.58 25.78
CA ASP A 596 -8.25 -4.68 26.17
C ASP A 596 -8.80 -6.06 25.80
N GLU A 597 -10.12 -6.23 25.78
CA GLU A 597 -10.77 -7.47 25.36
C GLU A 597 -10.71 -7.65 23.84
N MET A 598 -11.04 -6.60 23.08
CA MET A 598 -11.12 -6.60 21.60
C MET A 598 -9.84 -7.06 20.90
N LYS A 599 -8.69 -6.92 21.55
CA LYS A 599 -7.37 -7.25 21.00
C LYS A 599 -6.81 -8.59 21.50
N THR A 600 -7.57 -9.33 22.31
CA THR A 600 -7.11 -10.63 22.83
C THR A 600 -7.29 -11.74 21.80
N THR A 601 -6.39 -12.72 21.81
CA THR A 601 -6.55 -13.96 21.04
C THR A 601 -7.85 -14.69 21.40
N LYS A 602 -8.25 -14.66 22.67
CA LYS A 602 -9.50 -15.29 23.13
C LYS A 602 -10.71 -14.71 22.42
N PHE A 603 -10.88 -13.39 22.47
CA PHE A 603 -11.98 -12.70 21.79
C PHE A 603 -11.98 -13.02 20.29
N TRP A 604 -10.82 -12.94 19.64
CA TRP A 604 -10.74 -13.19 18.21
C TRP A 604 -11.04 -14.64 17.82
N LYS A 605 -10.62 -15.64 18.60
CA LYS A 605 -11.00 -17.03 18.36
C LYS A 605 -12.51 -17.25 18.46
N GLU A 606 -13.14 -16.64 19.46
CA GLU A 606 -14.60 -16.67 19.61
C GLU A 606 -15.31 -15.98 18.43
N TYR A 607 -14.82 -14.80 18.01
CA TYR A 607 -15.34 -14.04 16.86
C TYR A 607 -15.16 -14.78 15.52
N LEU A 608 -14.03 -15.45 15.32
CA LEU A 608 -13.70 -16.17 14.09
C LEU A 608 -14.31 -17.58 14.04
N HIS A 609 -14.79 -18.09 15.18
CA HIS A 609 -15.30 -19.46 15.38
C HIS A 609 -14.25 -20.55 15.14
N ILE A 610 -13.08 -20.43 15.79
CA ILE A 610 -11.95 -21.37 15.65
C ILE A 610 -11.35 -21.87 16.95
#